data_AF-A0A0C9S2Q1-F1
#
_entry.id   AF-A0A0C9S2Q1-F1
#
_cell.length_a   1.000
_cell.length_b   1.000
_cell.length_c   1.000
_cell.angle_alpha   90.00
_cell.angle_beta   90.00
_cell.angle_gamma   90.00
#
_symmetry.space_group_name_H-M   'P 1'
#
loop_
_entity.id
_entity.type
_entity.pdbx_description
1 polymer ?
#
loop_
_entity_poly.entity_id
_entity_poly.type
_entity_poly.pdbx_seq_one_letter_code
_entity_poly.pdbx_strand_id
1 'polypeptide(L)'
;TLLLGHNDTVRSVAVDQNLVVSASDDTTLRVWSVQAGRELCSLRGHISSVNAVLLLSSEQTEAVCFRMGCTSTYRLAVSGSSDACLNVWLALEGRLLRSMYTYNAITALGAITEDCHIIVGTEGGKLEVWDLAKGAPLSSVIGHDGAIVSIWVDRTGTVFTASSDGSLKVWQWLSSELCAVQVHDALTQEGCQLNCVAVDGSKIFVGRDSAYVKVIDWATGRIDYLKNHPHDLGSTKAVFVKDSLLLSSSFDKYTGNSMVNMRTLPGGAYVGTLKCSGQGRMNALASDIVEENVLRIVTGGAGLAVWDWAPQENYGENPVLFLETLAECAQGDVDEQNKGISHEKQLQLYQENNASAEEATSWC
;
A
#
# COMPACT_ATOMS: atom_id res chain seq x y z
N THR A 1 0.18 9.33 -15.75
CA THR A 1 -1.26 9.02 -15.91
C THR A 1 -1.99 9.17 -14.60
N LEU A 2 -3.20 9.75 -14.60
CA LEU A 2 -4.09 9.76 -13.44
C LEU A 2 -5.17 8.70 -13.60
N LEU A 3 -5.43 7.96 -12.52
CA LEU A 3 -6.49 6.96 -12.46
C LEU A 3 -7.57 7.50 -11.50
N LEU A 4 -8.67 7.97 -12.10
CA LEU A 4 -9.77 8.60 -11.37
C LEU A 4 -10.88 7.56 -11.13
N GLY A 5 -11.40 7.51 -9.90
CA GLY A 5 -12.58 6.70 -9.61
C GLY A 5 -12.91 6.52 -8.13
N HIS A 6 -11.91 6.47 -7.25
CA HIS A 6 -12.17 6.45 -5.81
C HIS A 6 -12.88 7.74 -5.36
N ASN A 7 -13.82 7.58 -4.41
CA ASN A 7 -14.61 8.70 -3.88
C ASN A 7 -14.02 9.29 -2.60
N ASP A 8 -12.96 8.66 -2.07
CA ASP A 8 -12.24 9.12 -0.89
C ASP A 8 -10.76 8.71 -1.01
N THR A 9 -9.98 9.10 -0.01
CA THR A 9 -8.55 8.96 0.10
C THR A 9 -8.08 7.52 -0.15
N VAL A 10 -7.11 7.36 -1.05
CA VAL A 10 -6.41 6.11 -1.29
C VAL A 10 -5.37 5.91 -0.19
N ARG A 11 -5.52 4.83 0.58
CA ARG A 11 -4.71 4.51 1.77
C ARG A 11 -3.54 3.60 1.46
N SER A 12 -3.72 2.68 0.52
CA SER A 12 -2.70 1.71 0.12
C SER A 12 -2.81 1.39 -1.36
N VAL A 13 -1.67 1.10 -1.98
CA VAL A 13 -1.58 0.70 -3.39
C VAL A 13 -0.62 -0.49 -3.52
N ALA A 14 -0.94 -1.40 -4.43
CA ALA A 14 -0.06 -2.49 -4.85
C ALA A 14 0.01 -2.50 -6.38
N VAL A 15 1.18 -2.85 -6.93
CA VAL A 15 1.40 -2.91 -8.38
C VAL A 15 2.19 -4.17 -8.72
N ASP A 16 1.76 -4.83 -9.80
CA ASP A 16 2.51 -5.88 -10.49
C ASP A 16 2.45 -5.53 -11.99
N GLN A 17 3.56 -5.02 -12.51
CA GLN A 17 3.70 -4.52 -13.87
C GLN A 17 2.58 -3.53 -14.27
N ASN A 18 1.61 -3.99 -15.06
CA ASN A 18 0.49 -3.22 -15.60
C ASN A 18 -0.78 -3.26 -14.75
N LEU A 19 -0.82 -4.11 -13.73
CA LEU A 19 -1.95 -4.28 -12.84
C LEU A 19 -1.72 -3.49 -11.55
N VAL A 20 -2.63 -2.57 -11.26
CA VAL A 20 -2.62 -1.80 -10.00
C VAL A 20 -3.86 -2.17 -9.20
N VAL A 21 -3.70 -2.36 -7.89
CA VAL A 21 -4.81 -2.46 -6.94
C VAL A 21 -4.69 -1.33 -5.94
N SER A 22 -5.75 -0.55 -5.76
CA SER A 22 -5.84 0.53 -4.78
C SER A 22 -6.90 0.22 -3.73
N ALA A 23 -6.61 0.60 -2.49
CA ALA A 23 -7.51 0.50 -1.34
C ALA A 23 -7.80 1.91 -0.79
N SER A 24 -9.06 2.19 -0.46
CA SER A 24 -9.52 3.53 -0.12
C SER A 24 -10.41 3.56 1.13
N ASP A 25 -10.51 4.77 1.70
CA ASP A 25 -11.50 5.12 2.72
C ASP A 25 -12.95 5.02 2.21
N ASP A 26 -13.16 4.96 0.88
CA ASP A 26 -14.49 4.76 0.26
C ASP A 26 -15.05 3.32 0.40
N THR A 27 -14.43 2.52 1.27
CA THR A 27 -14.75 1.11 1.58
C THR A 27 -14.56 0.13 0.41
N THR A 28 -13.96 0.57 -0.70
CA THR A 28 -13.73 -0.29 -1.87
C THR A 28 -12.24 -0.48 -2.14
N LEU A 29 -11.94 -1.57 -2.85
CA LEU A 29 -10.72 -1.65 -3.63
C LEU A 29 -11.05 -1.52 -5.12
N ARG A 30 -10.11 -1.00 -5.89
CA ARG A 30 -10.23 -0.94 -7.35
C ARG A 30 -9.01 -1.52 -8.01
N VAL A 31 -9.24 -2.21 -9.12
CA VAL A 31 -8.23 -2.88 -9.92
C VAL A 31 -8.15 -2.17 -11.26
N TRP A 32 -6.95 -1.79 -11.66
CA TRP A 32 -6.70 -0.93 -12.81
C TRP A 32 -5.72 -1.58 -13.76
N SER A 33 -5.95 -1.37 -15.06
CA SER A 33 -4.93 -1.59 -16.07
C SER A 33 -4.30 -0.26 -16.42
N VAL A 34 -3.00 -0.12 -16.16
CA VAL A 34 -2.26 1.09 -16.52
C VAL A 34 -2.19 1.23 -18.04
N GLN A 35 -1.95 0.13 -18.75
CA GLN A 35 -1.89 0.11 -20.22
C GLN A 35 -3.23 0.52 -20.85
N ALA A 36 -4.36 0.04 -20.32
CA ALA A 36 -5.67 0.43 -20.82
C ALA A 36 -6.16 1.78 -20.26
N GLY A 37 -5.44 2.37 -19.30
CA GLY A 37 -5.78 3.63 -18.66
C GLY A 37 -7.14 3.64 -17.95
N ARG A 38 -7.65 2.47 -17.53
CA ARG A 38 -9.01 2.34 -16.98
C ARG A 38 -9.08 1.32 -15.86
N GLU A 39 -10.13 1.47 -15.06
CA GLU A 39 -10.56 0.45 -14.10
C GLU A 39 -10.97 -0.83 -14.84
N LEU A 40 -10.48 -1.96 -14.34
CA LEU A 40 -10.90 -3.30 -14.74
C LEU A 40 -12.02 -3.82 -13.85
N CYS A 41 -11.91 -3.58 -12.54
CA CYS A 41 -12.87 -4.11 -11.58
C CYS A 41 -12.91 -3.31 -10.27
N SER A 42 -14.06 -3.34 -9.59
CA SER A 42 -14.26 -2.84 -8.23
C SER A 42 -14.49 -4.02 -7.28
N LEU A 43 -13.67 -4.13 -6.24
CA LEU A 43 -13.81 -5.14 -5.19
C LEU A 43 -14.61 -4.53 -4.04
N ARG A 44 -15.89 -4.93 -3.94
CA ARG A 44 -16.83 -4.44 -2.92
C ARG A 44 -17.11 -5.53 -1.91
N GLY A 45 -17.14 -5.17 -0.62
CA GLY A 45 -17.46 -6.10 0.46
C GLY A 45 -16.95 -5.68 1.83
N HIS A 46 -15.96 -4.80 1.90
CA HIS A 46 -15.63 -4.11 3.15
C HIS A 46 -16.74 -3.12 3.53
N ILE A 47 -16.93 -2.93 4.84
CA ILE A 47 -17.95 -2.03 5.40
C ILE A 47 -17.34 -0.79 6.07
N SER A 48 -16.01 -0.66 6.01
CA SER A 48 -15.24 0.47 6.53
C SER A 48 -13.99 0.70 5.68
N SER A 49 -13.19 1.71 6.05
CA SER A 49 -11.96 2.10 5.36
C SER A 49 -11.01 0.92 5.14
N VAL A 50 -10.60 0.72 3.89
CA VAL A 50 -9.60 -0.29 3.53
C VAL A 50 -8.20 0.32 3.68
N ASN A 51 -7.47 -0.10 4.71
CA ASN A 51 -6.21 0.52 5.11
C ASN A 51 -4.99 -0.05 4.37
N ALA A 52 -5.04 -1.32 3.99
CA ALA A 52 -3.89 -2.02 3.44
C ALA A 52 -4.32 -2.96 2.31
N VAL A 53 -3.49 -3.08 1.28
CA VAL A 53 -3.67 -4.03 0.19
C VAL A 53 -2.34 -4.64 -0.23
N LEU A 54 -2.36 -5.93 -0.53
CA LEU A 54 -1.28 -6.68 -1.17
C LEU A 54 -1.82 -7.30 -2.46
N LEU A 55 -1.00 -7.29 -3.51
CA LEU A 55 -1.23 -8.05 -4.73
C LEU A 55 -0.21 -9.18 -4.76
N LEU A 56 -0.68 -10.42 -4.75
CA LEU A 56 0.18 -11.60 -4.76
C LEU A 56 0.81 -11.76 -6.14
N SER A 57 2.08 -12.15 -6.18
CA SER A 57 2.73 -12.53 -7.45
C SER A 57 2.01 -13.74 -8.08
N SER A 58 2.27 -14.01 -9.36
CA SER A 58 1.71 -15.19 -10.02
C SER A 58 2.11 -16.49 -9.30
N GLU A 59 3.37 -16.60 -8.87
CA GLU A 59 3.89 -17.75 -8.12
C GLU A 59 3.20 -17.91 -6.76
N GLN A 60 3.08 -16.83 -5.99
CA GLN A 60 2.37 -16.84 -4.71
C GLN A 60 0.90 -17.19 -4.88
N THR A 61 0.27 -16.67 -5.93
CA THR A 61 -1.13 -16.98 -6.24
C THR A 61 -1.31 -18.46 -6.57
N GLU A 62 -0.41 -19.03 -7.40
CA GLU A 62 -0.44 -20.46 -7.73
C GLU A 62 -0.28 -21.32 -6.48
N ALA A 63 0.67 -20.99 -5.60
CA ALA A 63 0.88 -21.70 -4.35
C ALA A 63 -0.37 -21.66 -3.44
N VAL A 64 -1.00 -20.50 -3.28
CA VAL A 64 -2.25 -20.36 -2.50
C VAL A 64 -3.37 -21.18 -3.12
N CYS A 65 -3.59 -21.04 -4.43
CA CYS A 65 -4.65 -21.74 -5.17
C CYS A 65 -4.47 -23.26 -5.11
N PHE A 66 -3.26 -23.76 -5.30
CA PHE A 66 -2.93 -25.17 -5.19
C PHE A 66 -3.30 -25.71 -3.80
N ARG A 67 -2.91 -24.97 -2.74
CA ARG A 67 -3.25 -25.33 -1.36
C ARG A 67 -4.74 -25.23 -1.03
N MET A 68 -5.49 -24.38 -1.73
CA MET A 68 -6.95 -24.31 -1.64
C MET A 68 -7.66 -25.42 -2.45
N GLY A 69 -6.93 -26.19 -3.26
CA GLY A 69 -7.51 -27.19 -4.17
C GLY A 69 -8.15 -26.57 -5.42
N CYS A 70 -7.78 -25.35 -5.79
CA CYS A 70 -8.26 -24.66 -6.98
C CYS A 70 -7.44 -25.05 -8.22
N THR A 71 -8.10 -25.20 -9.36
CA THR A 71 -7.51 -25.64 -10.64
C THR A 71 -7.22 -24.51 -11.64
N SER A 72 -7.53 -23.26 -11.30
CA SER A 72 -7.34 -22.11 -12.21
C SER A 72 -6.32 -21.11 -11.68
N THR A 73 -5.59 -20.49 -12.60
CA THR A 73 -4.63 -19.42 -12.32
C THR A 73 -5.37 -18.10 -12.14
N TYR A 74 -5.69 -17.78 -10.89
CA TYR A 74 -6.27 -16.49 -10.54
C TYR A 74 -5.18 -15.43 -10.33
N ARG A 75 -5.59 -14.17 -10.14
CA ARG A 75 -4.75 -13.15 -9.49
C ARG A 75 -5.39 -12.80 -8.16
N LEU A 76 -4.65 -13.03 -7.07
CA LEU A 76 -5.16 -12.79 -5.72
C LEU A 76 -4.72 -11.42 -5.20
N ALA A 77 -5.69 -10.68 -4.67
CA ALA A 77 -5.44 -9.53 -3.83
C ALA A 77 -5.85 -9.85 -2.39
N VAL A 78 -5.15 -9.29 -1.42
CA VAL A 78 -5.50 -9.41 0.00
C VAL A 78 -5.61 -8.01 0.58
N SER A 79 -6.66 -7.77 1.36
CA SER A 79 -6.93 -6.45 1.93
C SER A 79 -7.24 -6.52 3.42
N GLY A 80 -6.79 -5.49 4.13
CA GLY A 80 -7.04 -5.30 5.55
C GLY A 80 -7.79 -3.99 5.76
N SER A 81 -8.83 -4.03 6.58
CA SER A 81 -9.76 -2.92 6.77
C SER A 81 -10.01 -2.60 8.25
N SER A 82 -10.52 -1.39 8.47
CA SER A 82 -11.00 -0.91 9.77
C SER A 82 -12.23 -1.67 10.27
N ASP A 83 -12.88 -2.46 9.41
CA ASP A 83 -13.95 -3.40 9.78
C ASP A 83 -13.43 -4.71 10.41
N ALA A 84 -12.14 -4.76 10.75
CA ALA A 84 -11.43 -5.92 11.31
C ALA A 84 -11.41 -7.15 10.40
N CYS A 85 -11.77 -7.02 9.12
CA CYS A 85 -11.74 -8.10 8.15
C CYS A 85 -10.43 -8.09 7.34
N LEU A 86 -9.86 -9.29 7.20
CA LEU A 86 -8.86 -9.64 6.22
C LEU A 86 -9.56 -10.37 5.07
N ASN A 87 -9.66 -9.74 3.91
CA ASN A 87 -10.36 -10.29 2.76
C ASN A 87 -9.38 -10.74 1.67
N VAL A 88 -9.67 -11.89 1.06
CA VAL A 88 -8.97 -12.44 -0.11
C VAL A 88 -9.88 -12.36 -1.31
N TRP A 89 -9.37 -11.84 -2.42
CA TRP A 89 -10.16 -11.51 -3.60
C TRP A 89 -9.58 -12.14 -4.86
N LEU A 90 -10.46 -12.49 -5.78
CA LEU A 90 -10.09 -12.70 -7.17
C LEU A 90 -10.08 -11.34 -7.87
N ALA A 91 -8.89 -10.73 -7.95
CA ALA A 91 -8.72 -9.33 -8.29
C ALA A 91 -9.29 -8.97 -9.68
N LEU A 92 -9.15 -9.87 -10.66
CA LEU A 92 -9.64 -9.64 -12.03
C LEU A 92 -11.13 -9.96 -12.22
N GLU A 93 -11.74 -10.70 -11.29
CA GLU A 93 -13.16 -11.09 -11.35
C GLU A 93 -14.06 -10.22 -10.47
N GLY A 94 -13.49 -9.43 -9.55
CA GLY A 94 -14.29 -8.66 -8.59
C GLY A 94 -14.87 -9.46 -7.45
N ARG A 95 -14.49 -10.73 -7.33
CA ARG A 95 -15.15 -11.66 -6.43
C ARG A 95 -14.40 -11.78 -5.10
N LEU A 96 -15.13 -11.63 -4.01
CA LEU A 96 -14.65 -11.99 -2.68
C LEU A 96 -14.52 -13.52 -2.61
N LEU A 97 -13.31 -14.01 -2.38
CA LEU A 97 -13.04 -15.45 -2.22
C LEU A 97 -13.23 -15.88 -0.78
N ARG A 98 -12.73 -15.08 0.16
CA ARG A 98 -12.75 -15.38 1.60
C ARG A 98 -12.70 -14.11 2.43
N SER A 99 -13.39 -14.12 3.56
CA SER A 99 -13.27 -13.13 4.62
C SER A 99 -12.83 -13.81 5.92
N MET A 100 -11.81 -13.26 6.57
CA MET A 100 -11.29 -13.70 7.85
C MET A 100 -11.37 -12.53 8.83
N TYR A 101 -11.64 -12.83 10.10
CA TYR A 101 -11.92 -11.79 11.10
C TYR A 101 -10.80 -11.76 12.14
N THR A 102 -10.29 -10.55 12.36
CA THR A 102 -9.43 -10.21 13.48
C THR A 102 -10.27 -9.53 14.56
N TYR A 103 -9.68 -9.26 15.72
CA TYR A 103 -10.41 -8.58 16.82
C TYR A 103 -10.40 -7.06 16.70
N ASN A 104 -9.34 -6.49 16.12
CA ASN A 104 -9.12 -5.05 16.00
C ASN A 104 -9.03 -4.65 14.54
N ALA A 105 -9.24 -3.36 14.25
CA ALA A 105 -9.01 -2.79 12.92
C ALA A 105 -7.63 -3.18 12.38
N ILE A 106 -7.60 -3.63 11.12
CA ILE A 106 -6.35 -3.96 10.43
C ILE A 106 -5.78 -2.68 9.84
N THR A 107 -4.55 -2.36 10.22
CA THR A 107 -3.88 -1.11 9.85
C THR A 107 -2.72 -1.32 8.88
N ALA A 108 -2.12 -2.51 8.87
CA ALA A 108 -1.01 -2.84 7.98
C ALA A 108 -1.02 -4.33 7.61
N LEU A 109 -0.50 -4.65 6.42
CA LEU A 109 -0.27 -6.01 5.97
C LEU A 109 1.19 -6.17 5.53
N GLY A 110 1.78 -7.32 5.82
CA GLY A 110 3.05 -7.77 5.27
C GLY A 110 2.88 -9.16 4.67
N ALA A 111 3.26 -9.34 3.41
CA ALA A 111 3.29 -10.67 2.79
C ALA A 111 4.42 -11.49 3.43
N ILE A 112 4.20 -12.73 3.86
CA ILE A 112 5.32 -13.64 4.16
C ILE A 112 5.08 -15.05 3.62
N THR A 113 6.09 -15.51 2.89
CA THR A 113 6.45 -16.89 2.51
C THR A 113 5.91 -17.50 1.21
N GLU A 114 6.78 -18.38 0.72
CA GLU A 114 6.56 -19.58 -0.11
C GLU A 114 5.39 -20.45 0.40
N ASP A 115 5.11 -20.43 1.71
CA ASP A 115 4.07 -21.25 2.36
C ASP A 115 2.67 -20.59 2.38
N CYS A 116 2.49 -19.43 1.75
CA CYS A 116 1.21 -18.70 1.68
C CYS A 116 0.73 -18.08 3.02
N HIS A 117 1.66 -17.61 3.84
CA HIS A 117 1.32 -16.89 5.08
C HIS A 117 1.17 -15.38 4.85
N ILE A 118 0.46 -14.72 5.76
CA ILE A 118 0.36 -13.27 5.78
C ILE A 118 0.47 -12.76 7.21
N ILE A 119 1.12 -11.62 7.37
CA ILE A 119 1.25 -10.92 8.63
C ILE A 119 0.30 -9.73 8.62
N VAL A 120 -0.49 -9.65 9.68
CA VAL A 120 -1.50 -8.63 9.90
C VAL A 120 -1.08 -7.79 11.09
N GLY A 121 -0.98 -6.48 10.88
CA GLY A 121 -0.80 -5.50 11.93
C GLY A 121 -2.11 -4.82 12.25
N THR A 122 -2.39 -4.67 13.54
CA THR A 122 -3.64 -4.10 14.02
C THR A 122 -3.44 -2.75 14.73
N GLU A 123 -4.54 -2.02 14.89
CA GLU A 123 -4.59 -0.75 15.64
C GLU A 123 -4.17 -0.91 17.11
N GLY A 124 -4.40 -2.08 17.71
CA GLY A 124 -4.03 -2.39 19.10
C GLY A 124 -2.60 -2.92 19.28
N GLY A 125 -1.72 -2.76 18.30
CA GLY A 125 -0.32 -3.17 18.40
C GLY A 125 -0.08 -4.68 18.36
N LYS A 126 -1.12 -5.47 18.06
CA LYS A 126 -1.05 -6.92 17.90
C LYS A 126 -0.65 -7.28 16.47
N LEU A 127 0.35 -8.14 16.34
CA LEU A 127 0.73 -8.82 15.11
C LEU A 127 0.08 -10.21 15.08
N GLU A 128 -0.52 -10.56 13.96
CA GLU A 128 -1.10 -11.89 13.73
C GLU A 128 -0.56 -12.50 12.45
N VAL A 129 -0.26 -13.80 12.48
CA VAL A 129 0.17 -14.56 11.31
C VAL A 129 -0.96 -15.50 10.92
N TRP A 130 -1.32 -15.49 9.64
CA TRP A 130 -2.46 -16.23 9.10
C TRP A 130 -2.04 -17.13 7.94
N ASP A 131 -2.65 -18.31 7.86
CA ASP A 131 -2.60 -19.20 6.70
C ASP A 131 -3.67 -18.76 5.70
N LEU A 132 -3.27 -18.15 4.58
CA LEU A 132 -4.22 -17.63 3.60
C LEU A 132 -5.04 -18.74 2.94
N ALA A 133 -4.43 -19.90 2.69
CA ALA A 133 -5.11 -21.00 2.02
C ALA A 133 -6.17 -21.66 2.91
N LYS A 134 -5.85 -21.90 4.19
CA LYS A 134 -6.82 -22.45 5.17
C LYS A 134 -7.79 -21.39 5.67
N GLY A 135 -7.38 -20.13 5.67
CA GLY A 135 -8.11 -19.03 6.27
C GLY A 135 -8.11 -19.07 7.80
N ALA A 136 -7.01 -19.52 8.40
CA ALA A 136 -6.91 -19.77 9.84
C ALA A 136 -5.74 -18.98 10.47
N PRO A 137 -5.91 -18.46 11.70
CA PRO A 137 -4.81 -17.83 12.42
C PRO A 137 -3.81 -18.90 12.86
N LEU A 138 -2.51 -18.61 12.72
CA LEU A 138 -1.41 -19.49 13.10
C LEU A 138 -0.76 -19.05 14.40
N SER A 139 -0.53 -17.74 14.55
CA SER A 139 0.17 -17.19 15.70
C SER A 139 -0.25 -15.74 15.91
N SER A 140 -0.13 -15.27 17.15
CA SER A 140 -0.31 -13.85 17.45
C SER A 140 0.54 -13.40 18.61
N VAL A 141 1.03 -12.17 18.53
CA VAL A 141 1.87 -11.56 19.56
C VAL A 141 1.49 -10.08 19.72
N ILE A 142 1.41 -9.61 20.97
CA ILE A 142 1.33 -8.16 21.24
C ILE A 142 2.74 -7.62 21.07
N GLY A 143 2.98 -6.95 19.95
CA GLY A 143 4.31 -6.49 19.59
C GLY A 143 4.57 -5.04 19.96
N HIS A 144 3.53 -4.21 19.97
CA HIS A 144 3.61 -2.77 20.11
C HIS A 144 2.53 -2.27 21.09
N ASP A 145 2.77 -1.10 21.69
CA ASP A 145 1.81 -0.44 22.60
C ASP A 145 0.86 0.49 21.83
N GLY A 146 1.16 0.76 20.56
CA GLY A 146 0.35 1.54 19.63
C GLY A 146 0.07 0.81 18.33
N ALA A 147 -0.68 1.48 17.45
CA ALA A 147 -1.07 0.95 16.15
C ALA A 147 0.14 0.62 15.28
N ILE A 148 0.13 -0.58 14.68
CA ILE A 148 1.14 -0.97 13.70
C ILE A 148 0.82 -0.23 12.40
N VAL A 149 1.61 0.78 12.07
CA VAL A 149 1.37 1.66 10.92
C VAL A 149 1.93 1.10 9.62
N SER A 150 2.93 0.21 9.70
CA SER A 150 3.60 -0.33 8.52
C SER A 150 4.30 -1.62 8.86
N ILE A 151 4.22 -2.57 7.92
CA ILE A 151 4.93 -3.84 7.96
C ILE A 151 5.70 -3.96 6.65
N TRP A 152 7.00 -4.21 6.74
CA TRP A 152 7.84 -4.55 5.61
C TRP A 152 8.42 -5.95 5.82
N VAL A 153 8.51 -6.70 4.74
CA VAL A 153 9.08 -8.05 4.75
C VAL A 153 10.18 -8.07 3.70
N ASP A 154 11.37 -8.50 4.09
CA ASP A 154 12.47 -8.65 3.15
C ASP A 154 12.49 -10.02 2.46
N ARG A 155 13.43 -10.20 1.51
CA ARG A 155 13.57 -11.46 0.76
C ARG A 155 13.98 -12.66 1.62
N THR A 156 14.47 -12.44 2.84
CA THR A 156 14.85 -13.50 3.77
C THR A 156 13.69 -13.95 4.66
N GLY A 157 12.54 -13.27 4.57
CA GLY A 157 11.40 -13.48 5.46
C GLY A 157 11.57 -12.79 6.82
N THR A 158 12.51 -11.85 6.95
CA THR A 158 12.61 -10.99 8.14
C THR A 158 11.50 -9.95 8.09
N VAL A 159 10.82 -9.75 9.21
CA VAL A 159 9.68 -8.83 9.32
C VAL A 159 10.12 -7.58 10.06
N PHE A 160 9.74 -6.43 9.55
CA PHE A 160 10.03 -5.12 10.14
C PHE A 160 8.71 -4.40 10.37
N THR A 161 8.45 -4.01 11.61
CA THR A 161 7.20 -3.35 12.00
C THR A 161 7.51 -1.98 12.57
N ALA A 162 6.78 -0.98 12.10
CA ALA A 162 6.80 0.37 12.65
C ALA A 162 5.46 0.67 13.31
N SER A 163 5.50 1.34 14.46
CA SER A 163 4.31 1.65 15.26
C SER A 163 4.16 3.14 15.52
N SER A 164 2.92 3.57 15.73
CA SER A 164 2.61 4.93 16.19
C SER A 164 3.13 5.22 17.60
N ASP A 165 3.49 4.19 18.37
CA ASP A 165 4.18 4.34 19.66
C ASP A 165 5.65 4.82 19.53
N GLY A 166 6.17 4.91 18.31
CA GLY A 166 7.54 5.36 18.04
C GLY A 166 8.59 4.24 17.97
N SER A 167 8.22 3.01 18.29
CA SER A 167 9.09 1.85 18.23
C SER A 167 9.10 1.19 16.85
N LEU A 168 10.28 0.68 16.50
CA LEU A 168 10.51 -0.17 15.34
C LEU A 168 10.99 -1.54 15.86
N LYS A 169 10.37 -2.63 15.40
CA LYS A 169 10.75 -3.99 15.81
C LYS A 169 11.07 -4.87 14.60
N VAL A 170 12.03 -5.78 14.80
CA VAL A 170 12.46 -6.77 13.81
C VAL A 170 12.10 -8.14 14.33
N TRP A 171 11.48 -8.96 13.48
CA TRP A 171 10.95 -10.27 13.85
C TRP A 171 11.39 -11.35 12.89
N GLN A 172 11.49 -12.56 13.43
CA GLN A 172 11.68 -13.78 12.66
C GLN A 172 10.46 -14.69 12.83
N TRP A 173 9.97 -15.23 11.71
CA TRP A 173 8.99 -16.31 11.72
C TRP A 173 9.70 -17.65 11.88
N LEU A 174 9.42 -18.36 12.97
CA LEU A 174 10.02 -19.66 13.30
C LEU A 174 9.04 -20.82 13.05
N SER A 175 8.22 -20.71 12.00
CA SER A 175 7.17 -21.67 11.58
C SER A 175 5.97 -21.82 12.52
N SER A 176 6.13 -21.62 13.83
CA SER A 176 5.03 -21.67 14.82
C SER A 176 4.79 -20.35 15.53
N GLU A 177 5.81 -19.51 15.62
CA GLU A 177 5.74 -18.25 16.35
C GLU A 177 6.54 -17.15 15.67
N LEU A 178 6.07 -15.91 15.90
CA LEU A 178 6.74 -14.70 15.48
C LEU A 178 7.53 -14.14 16.66
N CYS A 179 8.86 -14.20 16.60
CA CYS A 179 9.73 -13.77 17.69
C CYS A 179 10.39 -12.45 17.37
N ALA A 180 10.38 -11.50 18.32
CA ALA A 180 11.15 -10.28 18.22
C ALA A 180 12.65 -10.61 18.37
N VAL A 181 13.45 -10.22 17.37
CA VAL A 181 14.91 -10.41 17.36
C VAL A 181 15.63 -9.10 17.70
N GLN A 182 15.04 -7.96 17.35
CA GLN A 182 15.59 -6.65 17.70
C GLN A 182 14.48 -5.63 17.95
N VAL A 183 14.74 -4.73 18.88
CA VAL A 183 13.88 -3.59 19.20
C VAL A 183 14.72 -2.32 19.05
N HIS A 184 14.22 -1.41 18.22
CA HIS A 184 14.77 -0.07 18.05
C HIS A 184 13.74 0.91 18.60
N ASP A 185 13.85 1.17 19.91
CA ASP A 185 13.08 2.21 20.53
C ASP A 185 13.67 3.56 20.10
N ALA A 186 12.86 4.38 19.43
CA ALA A 186 13.15 5.80 19.43
C ALA A 186 13.00 6.26 20.88
N LEU A 187 14.13 6.42 21.57
CA LEU A 187 14.24 7.03 22.89
C LEU A 187 13.14 8.05 23.09
N THR A 188 12.40 7.85 24.17
CA THR A 188 11.30 8.61 24.77
C THR A 188 11.56 10.13 24.84
N GLN A 189 11.66 10.78 23.70
CA GLN A 189 11.20 12.15 23.54
C GLN A 189 9.78 12.06 23.01
N GLU A 190 8.83 12.34 23.90
CA GLU A 190 7.40 12.35 23.64
C GLU A 190 7.09 12.92 22.24
N GLY A 191 6.39 12.15 21.41
CA GLY A 191 5.74 12.67 20.19
C GLY A 191 6.29 12.22 18.82
N CYS A 192 7.35 11.40 18.74
CA CYS A 192 7.87 10.93 17.44
C CYS A 192 7.16 9.67 16.90
N GLN A 193 5.92 9.82 16.42
CA GLN A 193 5.19 8.73 15.75
C GLN A 193 5.93 8.27 14.48
N LEU A 194 5.99 6.96 14.25
CA LEU A 194 6.43 6.42 12.95
C LEU A 194 5.27 6.44 11.97
N ASN A 195 5.58 6.61 10.68
CA ASN A 195 4.58 6.58 9.62
C ASN A 195 4.73 5.37 8.72
N CYS A 196 5.96 4.99 8.38
CA CYS A 196 6.23 3.88 7.48
C CYS A 196 7.66 3.37 7.60
N VAL A 197 7.87 2.14 7.10
CA VAL A 197 9.18 1.51 7.01
C VAL A 197 9.39 0.86 5.64
N ALA A 198 10.62 0.91 5.15
CA ALA A 198 11.11 0.07 4.05
C ALA A 198 12.52 -0.43 4.36
N VAL A 199 12.93 -1.55 3.77
CA VAL A 199 14.22 -2.17 4.06
C VAL A 199 14.96 -2.54 2.78
N ASP A 200 16.27 -2.28 2.77
CA ASP A 200 17.22 -2.76 1.77
C ASP A 200 18.47 -3.33 2.46
N GLY A 201 18.61 -4.66 2.45
CA GLY A 201 19.70 -5.34 3.15
C GLY A 201 19.75 -4.98 4.64
N SER A 202 20.87 -4.42 5.11
CA SER A 202 21.03 -4.00 6.51
C SER A 202 20.40 -2.64 6.84
N LYS A 203 19.85 -1.92 5.86
CA LYS A 203 19.34 -0.56 6.04
C LYS A 203 17.83 -0.53 6.15
N ILE A 204 17.36 0.11 7.21
CA ILE A 204 15.95 0.37 7.47
C ILE A 204 15.70 1.86 7.27
N PHE A 205 14.79 2.19 6.36
CA PHE A 205 14.37 3.55 6.06
C PHE A 205 13.05 3.82 6.76
N VAL A 206 13.02 4.82 7.64
CA VAL A 206 11.87 5.13 8.48
C VAL A 206 11.33 6.52 8.14
N GLY A 207 10.09 6.55 7.66
CA GLY A 207 9.34 7.78 7.40
C GLY A 207 8.67 8.30 8.66
N ARG A 208 8.77 9.62 8.88
CA ARG A 208 8.21 10.34 10.04
C ARG A 208 7.77 11.73 9.62
N ASP A 209 7.14 12.44 10.55
CA ASP A 209 6.89 13.87 10.44
C ASP A 209 8.17 14.64 10.80
N SER A 210 9.08 14.73 9.83
CA SER A 210 10.39 15.38 9.94
C SER A 210 10.88 15.81 8.55
N ALA A 211 11.87 16.70 8.50
CA ALA A 211 12.61 17.03 7.28
C ALA A 211 13.38 15.85 6.66
N TYR A 212 13.60 14.77 7.42
CA TYR A 212 14.49 13.68 7.05
C TYR A 212 13.80 12.32 7.09
N VAL A 213 14.23 11.43 6.19
CA VAL A 213 14.05 9.99 6.34
C VAL A 213 15.17 9.48 7.23
N LYS A 214 14.82 8.83 8.35
CA LYS A 214 15.81 8.23 9.26
C LYS A 214 16.28 6.92 8.64
N VAL A 215 17.59 6.68 8.63
CA VAL A 215 18.19 5.43 8.17
C VAL A 215 18.84 4.75 9.35
N ILE A 216 18.49 3.50 9.59
CA ILE A 216 19.05 2.67 10.66
C ILE A 216 19.74 1.50 9.98
N ASP A 217 21.04 1.38 10.18
CA ASP A 217 21.74 0.14 9.87
C ASP A 217 21.55 -0.83 11.04
N TRP A 218 20.64 -1.79 10.91
CA TRP A 218 20.21 -2.61 12.05
C TRP A 218 21.26 -3.66 12.47
N ALA A 219 22.18 -4.01 11.57
CA ALA A 219 23.31 -4.88 11.85
C ALA A 219 24.39 -4.19 12.70
N THR A 220 24.63 -2.89 12.48
CA THR A 220 25.67 -2.13 13.19
C THR A 220 25.14 -1.16 14.26
N GLY A 221 23.84 -0.86 14.23
CA GLY A 221 23.21 0.17 15.06
C GLY A 221 23.47 1.61 14.60
N ARG A 222 24.16 1.82 13.48
CA ARG A 222 24.48 3.17 12.98
C ARG A 222 23.21 3.86 12.48
N ILE A 223 23.05 5.12 12.86
CA ILE A 223 21.94 5.97 12.43
C ILE A 223 22.46 7.05 11.47
N ASP A 224 21.72 7.26 10.38
CA ASP A 224 21.96 8.30 9.39
C ASP A 224 20.63 9.01 9.03
N TYR A 225 20.70 10.11 8.30
CA TYR A 225 19.54 10.93 7.95
C TYR A 225 19.61 11.41 6.50
N LEU A 226 18.62 11.04 5.70
CA LEU A 226 18.49 11.51 4.32
C LEU A 226 17.54 12.70 4.29
N LYS A 227 18.04 13.87 3.87
CA LYS A 227 17.19 15.05 3.68
C LYS A 227 16.13 14.74 2.63
N ASN A 228 14.87 14.90 2.98
CA ASN A 228 13.74 14.59 2.10
C ASN A 228 12.88 15.81 1.84
N HIS A 229 12.78 16.72 2.80
CA HIS A 229 11.97 17.92 2.67
C HIS A 229 12.85 19.18 2.63
N PRO A 230 12.41 20.25 1.97
CA PRO A 230 13.09 21.54 2.01
C PRO A 230 12.98 22.18 3.41
N HIS A 231 11.87 21.94 4.11
CA HIS A 231 11.51 22.53 5.41
C HIS A 231 11.37 21.48 6.52
N ASP A 232 11.46 21.90 7.78
CA ASP A 232 11.47 21.01 8.95
C ASP A 232 10.12 20.33 9.23
N LEU A 233 9.00 20.95 8.81
CA LEU A 233 7.65 20.41 8.95
C LEU A 233 7.24 19.52 7.76
N GLY A 234 8.15 18.63 7.37
CA GLY A 234 7.88 17.59 6.39
C GLY A 234 7.04 16.45 6.95
N SER A 235 6.30 15.76 6.09
CA SER A 235 5.65 14.48 6.40
C SER A 235 5.98 13.43 5.36
N THR A 236 6.68 12.38 5.76
CA THR A 236 6.88 11.18 4.94
C THR A 236 5.93 10.09 5.42
N LYS A 237 4.96 9.73 4.58
CA LYS A 237 3.92 8.72 4.89
C LYS A 237 4.15 7.38 4.21
N ALA A 238 4.84 7.37 3.09
CA ALA A 238 5.24 6.17 2.37
C ALA A 238 6.72 6.24 1.98
N VAL A 239 7.41 5.12 2.13
CA VAL A 239 8.76 4.86 1.65
C VAL A 239 8.71 3.48 0.98
N PHE A 240 9.40 3.32 -0.14
CA PHE A 240 9.42 2.08 -0.89
C PHE A 240 10.81 1.83 -1.46
N VAL A 241 11.23 0.57 -1.48
CA VAL A 241 12.49 0.15 -2.09
C VAL A 241 12.21 -0.82 -3.23
N LYS A 242 12.80 -0.57 -4.40
CA LYS A 242 12.82 -1.49 -5.54
C LYS A 242 14.17 -1.35 -6.25
N ASP A 243 14.82 -2.47 -6.56
CA ASP A 243 16.04 -2.50 -7.41
C ASP A 243 17.10 -1.44 -7.08
N SER A 244 17.49 -1.38 -5.81
CA SER A 244 18.48 -0.40 -5.31
C SER A 244 18.06 1.07 -5.47
N LEU A 245 16.77 1.34 -5.64
CA LEU A 245 16.20 2.68 -5.58
C LEU A 245 15.31 2.82 -4.35
N LEU A 246 15.54 3.90 -3.62
CA LEU A 246 14.69 4.36 -2.54
C LEU A 246 13.75 5.44 -3.07
N LEU A 247 12.45 5.19 -2.95
CA LEU A 247 11.38 6.16 -3.19
C LEU A 247 10.85 6.64 -1.85
N SER A 248 10.68 7.95 -1.71
CA SER A 248 10.17 8.54 -0.47
C SER A 248 9.17 9.64 -0.76
N SER A 249 7.99 9.52 -0.17
CA SER A 249 6.98 10.57 -0.21
C SER A 249 7.43 11.78 0.61
N SER A 250 7.09 12.96 0.11
CA SER A 250 7.42 14.23 0.73
C SER A 250 6.22 15.15 0.64
N PHE A 251 5.44 15.25 1.71
CA PHE A 251 4.41 16.27 1.85
C PHE A 251 4.92 17.45 2.69
N ASP A 252 4.96 18.62 2.09
CA ASP A 252 5.31 19.86 2.77
C ASP A 252 4.05 20.50 3.38
N LYS A 253 4.00 20.56 4.72
CA LYS A 253 2.85 21.10 5.45
C LYS A 253 2.64 22.60 5.27
N TYR A 254 3.67 23.35 4.85
CA TYR A 254 3.53 24.79 4.61
C TYR A 254 2.90 25.09 3.25
N THR A 255 3.39 24.42 2.21
CA THR A 255 2.94 24.68 0.84
C THR A 255 1.79 23.79 0.41
N GLY A 256 1.53 22.68 1.12
CA GLY A 256 0.55 21.67 0.73
C GLY A 256 1.00 20.82 -0.47
N ASN A 257 2.25 20.96 -0.91
CA ASN A 257 2.77 20.25 -2.07
C ASN A 257 3.27 18.85 -1.70
N SER A 258 2.97 17.89 -2.56
CA SER A 258 3.51 16.53 -2.49
C SER A 258 4.54 16.28 -3.57
N MET A 259 5.59 15.56 -3.19
CA MET A 259 6.69 15.16 -4.04
C MET A 259 7.06 13.69 -3.75
N VAL A 260 7.65 13.02 -4.74
CA VAL A 260 8.35 11.75 -4.55
C VAL A 260 9.82 11.97 -4.84
N ASN A 261 10.67 11.76 -3.85
CA ASN A 261 12.11 11.85 -4.02
C ASN A 261 12.71 10.46 -4.24
N MET A 262 13.64 10.39 -5.18
CA MET A 262 14.32 9.17 -5.59
C MET A 262 15.79 9.23 -5.21
N ARG A 263 16.31 8.14 -4.64
CA ARG A 263 17.72 8.00 -4.28
C ARG A 263 18.26 6.63 -4.68
N THR A 264 19.52 6.57 -5.10
CA THR A 264 20.20 5.28 -5.30
C THR A 264 20.64 4.69 -3.97
N LEU A 265 20.66 3.37 -3.88
CA LEU A 265 21.17 2.58 -2.77
C LEU A 265 22.42 1.80 -3.22
N PRO A 266 23.35 1.51 -2.30
CA PRO A 266 23.35 1.83 -0.88
C PRO A 266 23.83 3.27 -0.55
N GLY A 267 24.34 4.01 -1.55
CA GLY A 267 25.02 5.30 -1.36
C GLY A 267 24.12 6.48 -0.98
N GLY A 268 22.80 6.35 -1.17
CA GLY A 268 21.82 7.41 -0.88
C GLY A 268 21.90 8.61 -1.83
N ALA A 269 22.57 8.49 -2.98
CA ALA A 269 22.77 9.60 -3.90
C ALA A 269 21.42 10.03 -4.49
N TYR A 270 21.22 11.35 -4.61
CA TYR A 270 19.97 11.90 -5.09
C TYR A 270 19.84 11.74 -6.60
N VAL A 271 18.71 11.18 -7.05
CA VAL A 271 18.42 10.98 -8.48
C VAL A 271 17.51 12.09 -8.98
N GLY A 272 16.41 12.36 -8.29
CA GLY A 272 15.45 13.35 -8.74
C GLY A 272 14.19 13.41 -7.91
N THR A 273 13.26 14.25 -8.37
CA THR A 273 11.95 14.45 -7.75
C THR A 273 10.85 14.37 -8.80
N LEU A 274 9.79 13.63 -8.47
CA LEU A 274 8.51 13.73 -9.15
C LEU A 274 7.61 14.69 -8.38
N LYS A 275 7.17 15.77 -9.03
CA LYS A 275 6.24 16.72 -8.42
C LYS A 275 4.80 16.24 -8.64
N CYS A 276 4.07 16.01 -7.55
CA CYS A 276 2.69 15.54 -7.60
C CYS A 276 1.75 16.68 -7.17
N SER A 277 1.69 17.74 -7.98
CA SER A 277 0.85 18.92 -7.70
C SER A 277 -0.63 18.54 -7.63
N GLY A 278 -1.34 19.06 -6.62
CA GLY A 278 -2.79 18.88 -6.47
C GLY A 278 -3.24 17.53 -5.90
N GLN A 279 -2.33 16.62 -5.54
CA GLN A 279 -2.68 15.30 -4.98
C GLN A 279 -2.84 15.26 -3.45
N GLY A 280 -2.71 16.43 -2.78
CA GLY A 280 -2.76 16.52 -1.33
C GLY A 280 -1.69 15.66 -0.67
N ARG A 281 -1.97 15.11 0.52
CA ARG A 281 -1.04 14.22 1.23
C ARG A 281 -0.99 12.85 0.53
N MET A 282 0.20 12.45 0.11
CA MET A 282 0.44 11.08 -0.36
C MET A 282 0.51 10.11 0.82
N ASN A 283 -0.33 9.08 0.81
CA ASN A 283 -0.38 8.06 1.85
C ASN A 283 0.29 6.75 1.43
N ALA A 284 0.36 6.48 0.13
CA ALA A 284 0.84 5.21 -0.38
C ALA A 284 1.82 5.37 -1.55
N LEU A 285 2.78 4.45 -1.61
CA LEU A 285 3.73 4.30 -2.72
C LEU A 285 3.91 2.82 -3.01
N ALA A 286 3.87 2.46 -4.29
CA ALA A 286 4.32 1.15 -4.75
C ALA A 286 5.05 1.32 -6.08
N SER A 287 5.93 0.38 -6.38
CA SER A 287 6.70 0.43 -7.61
C SER A 287 7.04 -0.96 -8.11
N ASP A 288 7.05 -1.12 -9.43
CA ASP A 288 7.45 -2.36 -10.08
C ASP A 288 8.04 -2.09 -11.47
N ILE A 289 8.70 -3.11 -12.02
CA ILE A 289 9.37 -3.01 -13.33
C ILE A 289 8.43 -3.54 -14.40
N VAL A 290 8.24 -2.78 -15.47
CA VAL A 290 7.28 -3.11 -16.53
C VAL A 290 7.99 -3.65 -17.77
N GLU A 291 9.11 -3.02 -18.13
CA GLU A 291 9.99 -3.38 -19.24
C GLU A 291 11.45 -3.25 -18.75
N GLU A 292 12.43 -3.72 -19.53
CA GLU A 292 13.84 -3.56 -19.18
C GLU A 292 14.15 -2.09 -18.86
N ASN A 293 14.54 -1.83 -17.61
CA ASN A 293 14.86 -0.51 -17.05
C ASN A 293 13.72 0.51 -16.93
N VAL A 294 12.46 0.13 -17.15
CA VAL A 294 11.32 1.03 -16.88
C VAL A 294 10.72 0.72 -15.52
N LEU A 295 10.95 1.64 -14.58
CA LEU A 295 10.37 1.61 -13.25
C LEU A 295 9.03 2.35 -13.26
N ARG A 296 7.95 1.62 -12.99
CA ARG A 296 6.65 2.21 -12.74
C ARG A 296 6.53 2.59 -11.27
N ILE A 297 6.08 3.80 -11.02
CA ILE A 297 5.85 4.35 -9.69
C ILE A 297 4.37 4.72 -9.59
N VAL A 298 3.70 4.16 -8.59
CA VAL A 298 2.29 4.40 -8.31
C VAL A 298 2.17 5.12 -6.97
N THR A 299 1.45 6.23 -6.95
CA THR A 299 1.23 7.04 -5.76
C THR A 299 -0.25 7.08 -5.40
N GLY A 300 -0.57 6.86 -4.14
CA GLY A 300 -1.92 6.96 -3.59
C GLY A 300 -2.03 8.10 -2.57
N GLY A 301 -3.14 8.83 -2.59
CA GLY A 301 -3.47 9.94 -1.69
C GLY A 301 -4.88 10.43 -1.99
N ALA A 302 -5.08 11.72 -2.25
CA ALA A 302 -6.38 12.21 -2.74
C ALA A 302 -6.77 11.64 -4.11
N GLY A 303 -5.79 11.14 -4.87
CA GLY A 303 -6.01 10.42 -6.13
C GLY A 303 -4.93 9.36 -6.33
N LEU A 304 -5.03 8.66 -7.46
CA LEU A 304 -4.07 7.64 -7.89
C LEU A 304 -3.29 8.18 -9.10
N ALA A 305 -1.97 8.32 -8.98
CA ALA A 305 -1.10 8.71 -10.09
C ALA A 305 -0.08 7.62 -10.40
N VAL A 306 0.23 7.49 -11.68
CA VAL A 306 1.16 6.51 -12.23
C VAL A 306 2.20 7.22 -13.08
N TRP A 307 3.45 6.88 -12.86
CA TRP A 307 4.62 7.44 -13.52
C TRP A 307 5.47 6.28 -14.04
N ASP A 308 5.97 6.38 -15.26
CA ASP A 308 6.97 5.46 -15.78
C ASP A 308 8.28 6.23 -15.90
N TRP A 309 9.31 5.74 -15.22
CA TRP A 309 10.63 6.35 -15.17
C TRP A 309 11.66 5.36 -15.70
N ALA A 310 12.54 5.82 -16.58
CA ALA A 310 13.69 5.07 -17.04
C ALA A 310 14.97 5.88 -16.83
N PRO A 311 16.07 5.26 -16.38
CA PRO A 311 17.35 5.94 -16.30
C PRO A 311 17.82 6.31 -17.72
N GLN A 312 18.16 7.58 -17.95
CA GLN A 312 18.79 7.97 -19.20
C GLN A 312 20.26 7.54 -19.19
N GLU A 313 20.72 6.83 -20.23
CA GLU A 313 22.13 6.56 -20.49
C GLU A 313 22.87 7.82 -20.95
N ASN A 314 23.02 8.83 -20.09
CA ASN A 314 23.89 9.97 -20.40
C ASN A 314 25.26 9.75 -19.79
N TYR A 315 26.22 9.39 -20.65
CA TYR A 315 27.66 9.49 -20.38
C TYR A 315 28.01 10.98 -20.17
N GLY A 316 28.08 11.39 -18.91
CA GLY A 316 28.61 12.69 -18.51
C GLY A 316 27.56 13.64 -17.93
N GLU A 317 27.83 14.08 -16.70
CA GLU A 317 27.13 15.09 -15.89
C GLU A 317 25.85 14.62 -15.16
N ASN A 318 25.84 14.92 -13.85
CA ASN A 318 24.83 14.52 -12.86
C ASN A 318 23.39 14.68 -13.38
N PRO A 319 22.60 13.60 -13.49
CA PRO A 319 21.22 13.69 -13.94
C PRO A 319 20.33 14.05 -12.75
N VAL A 320 20.36 15.30 -12.28
CA VAL A 320 19.23 15.82 -11.49
C VAL A 320 18.10 16.12 -12.48
N LEU A 321 17.36 15.08 -12.86
CA LEU A 321 16.18 15.24 -13.70
C LEU A 321 15.02 15.70 -12.82
N PHE A 322 14.67 16.99 -12.95
CA PHE A 322 13.35 17.49 -12.60
C PHE A 322 12.38 16.99 -13.66
N LEU A 323 11.67 15.89 -13.39
CA LEU A 323 10.55 15.49 -14.23
C LEU A 323 9.35 16.36 -13.85
N GLU A 324 9.17 17.48 -14.55
CA GLU A 324 7.91 18.22 -14.57
C GLU A 324 7.05 17.66 -15.70
N THR A 325 6.46 16.49 -15.49
CA THR A 325 5.27 16.10 -16.24
C THR A 325 4.07 16.43 -15.36
N LEU A 326 3.41 17.55 -15.65
CA LEU A 326 2.09 17.81 -15.12
C LEU A 326 1.22 16.62 -15.51
N ALA A 327 0.67 15.94 -14.52
CA ALA A 327 -0.46 15.08 -14.76
C ALA A 327 -1.61 16.02 -15.15
N GLU A 328 -1.77 16.28 -16.45
CA GLU A 328 -2.81 17.17 -16.95
C GLU A 328 -4.16 16.61 -16.51
N CYS A 329 -4.81 17.36 -15.61
CA CYS A 329 -6.20 17.14 -15.30
C CYS A 329 -6.96 17.62 -16.55
N ALA A 330 -7.60 16.71 -17.27
CA ALA A 330 -8.54 17.11 -18.31
C ALA A 330 -9.74 17.78 -17.64
N GLN A 331 -9.62 19.07 -17.31
CA GLN A 331 -10.75 19.95 -17.12
C GLN A 331 -11.31 20.27 -18.51
N GLY A 332 -12.02 19.30 -19.08
CA GLY A 332 -12.98 19.53 -20.14
C GLY A 332 -14.35 19.67 -19.51
N ASP A 333 -15.04 20.75 -19.83
CA ASP A 333 -16.35 21.14 -19.30
C ASP A 333 -17.33 19.96 -19.13
N VAL A 334 -17.63 19.61 -17.87
CA VAL A 334 -18.78 18.75 -17.49
C VAL A 334 -19.86 19.58 -16.76
N ASP A 335 -19.75 20.90 -16.82
CA ASP A 335 -20.82 21.80 -16.40
C ASP A 335 -21.78 22.04 -17.57
N GLU A 336 -22.61 21.03 -17.92
CA GLU A 336 -23.98 21.30 -18.40
C GLU A 336 -24.93 20.07 -18.57
N GLN A 337 -24.51 18.82 -18.34
CA GLN A 337 -25.39 17.67 -18.63
C GLN A 337 -25.83 16.75 -17.47
N ASN A 338 -25.52 17.05 -16.20
CA ASN A 338 -25.99 16.20 -15.09
C ASN A 338 -26.72 16.95 -13.97
N LYS A 339 -27.65 17.83 -14.33
CA LYS A 339 -28.73 18.21 -13.41
C LYS A 339 -29.86 17.17 -13.47
N GLY A 340 -29.93 16.34 -12.43
CA GLY A 340 -31.21 15.80 -11.94
C GLY A 340 -31.47 14.32 -12.19
N ILE A 341 -30.90 13.47 -11.34
CA ILE A 341 -31.63 12.27 -10.90
C ILE A 341 -31.92 12.51 -9.43
N SER A 342 -33.19 12.82 -9.11
CA SER A 342 -33.60 13.06 -7.72
C SER A 342 -33.43 11.78 -6.89
N HIS A 343 -33.19 11.98 -5.60
CA HIS A 343 -33.03 10.93 -4.58
C HIS A 343 -34.18 9.90 -4.58
N GLU A 344 -35.36 10.26 -5.11
CA GLU A 344 -36.51 9.37 -5.26
C GLU A 344 -36.31 8.29 -6.34
N LYS A 345 -35.59 8.59 -7.42
CA LYS A 345 -35.29 7.59 -8.48
C LYS A 345 -34.27 6.55 -8.03
N GLN A 346 -33.32 6.92 -7.16
CA GLN A 346 -32.39 5.96 -6.55
C GLN A 346 -33.08 5.01 -5.57
N LEU A 347 -34.09 5.48 -4.83
CA LEU A 347 -34.92 4.62 -3.96
C LEU A 347 -35.84 3.69 -4.77
N GLN A 348 -36.39 4.14 -5.90
CA GLN A 348 -37.19 3.28 -6.79
C GLN A 348 -36.36 2.14 -7.39
N LEU A 349 -35.14 2.42 -7.88
CA LEU A 349 -34.21 1.40 -8.39
C LEU A 349 -33.77 0.39 -7.31
N TYR A 350 -33.68 0.82 -6.05
CA TYR A 350 -33.37 -0.07 -4.93
C TYR A 350 -34.55 -1.00 -4.57
N GLN A 351 -35.79 -0.53 -4.73
CA GLN A 351 -36.99 -1.31 -4.46
C GLN A 351 -37.35 -2.28 -5.60
N GLU A 352 -37.16 -1.87 -6.87
CA GLU A 352 -37.38 -2.74 -8.04
C GLU A 352 -36.39 -3.92 -8.09
N ASN A 353 -35.12 -3.70 -7.71
CA ASN A 353 -34.12 -4.77 -7.67
C ASN A 353 -34.40 -5.80 -6.55
N ASN A 354 -34.94 -5.38 -5.40
CA ASN A 354 -35.29 -6.30 -4.32
C ASN A 354 -36.57 -7.10 -4.59
N ALA A 355 -37.53 -6.55 -5.35
CA ALA A 355 -38.74 -7.29 -5.75
C ALA A 355 -38.43 -8.44 -6.74
N SER A 356 -37.38 -8.29 -7.56
CA SER A 356 -36.94 -9.34 -8.50
C SER A 356 -36.22 -10.52 -7.85
N ALA A 357 -35.78 -10.38 -6.60
CA ALA A 357 -35.07 -11.42 -5.86
C ALA A 357 -36.01 -12.38 -5.10
N GLU A 358 -37.26 -11.99 -4.84
CA GLU A 358 -38.23 -12.84 -4.14
C GLU A 358 -38.96 -13.84 -5.08
N GLU A 359 -38.96 -13.63 -6.40
CA GLU A 359 -39.60 -14.55 -7.37
C GLU A 359 -38.71 -15.74 -7.80
N ALA A 360 -37.45 -15.81 -7.36
CA ALA A 360 -36.50 -16.88 -7.75
C ALA A 360 -36.38 -18.04 -6.74
N THR A 361 -37.31 -18.18 -5.78
CA THR A 361 -37.33 -19.31 -4.83
C THR A 361 -38.63 -20.11 -4.92
N SER A 362 -38.85 -20.82 -6.05
CA SER A 362 -39.89 -21.87 -6.09
C SER A 362 -39.66 -22.97 -7.14
N TRP A 363 -38.57 -23.74 -7.08
CA TRP A 363 -38.54 -25.05 -7.76
C TRP A 363 -37.85 -26.09 -6.85
N CYS A 364 -38.54 -27.23 -6.69
CA CYS A 364 -38.28 -28.33 -5.75
C CYS A 364 -36.90 -28.97 -5.81
#